data_AF-D3SXF8-F1
#
_entry.id   AF-D3SXF8-F1
#
_cell.length_a   1.000
_cell.length_b   1.000
_cell.length_c   1.000
_cell.angle_alpha   90.00
_cell.angle_beta   90.00
_cell.angle_gamma   90.00
#
_symmetry.space_group_name_H-M   'P 1'
#
loop_
_entity.id
_entity.type
_entity.pdbx_description
1 polymer ?
#
loop_
_entity_poly.entity_id
_entity_poly.type
_entity_poly.pdbx_seq_one_letter_code
_entity_poly.pdbx_strand_id
1 'polypeptide(L)' 'MTCPFLEYRSEANDRQFDESRAYCGAAERFVQPMRADICNDRYELSHDQHCEIYLEHADEAPTGNENTGHAAGDDA' A
#
# COMPACT_ATOMS: atom_id res chain seq x y z
N MET A 1 -0.15 7.00 -5.73
CA MET A 1 -1.00 6.75 -4.55
C MET A 1 -0.68 5.38 -4.02
N THR A 2 -0.68 5.16 -2.71
CA THR A 2 -0.39 3.83 -2.18
C THR A 2 -1.52 2.86 -2.54
N CYS A 3 -1.15 1.65 -2.96
CA CYS A 3 -2.06 0.55 -3.24
C CYS A 3 -3.02 0.31 -2.06
N PRO A 4 -4.34 0.21 -2.30
CA PRO A 4 -5.33 0.08 -1.24
C PRO A 4 -5.25 -1.24 -0.47
N PHE A 5 -4.58 -2.25 -1.05
CA PHE A 5 -4.37 -3.54 -0.41
C PHE A 5 -3.06 -3.64 0.38
N LEU A 6 -2.26 -2.56 0.44
CA LEU A 6 -0.98 -2.58 1.16
C LEU A 6 -1.19 -2.22 2.63
N GLU A 7 -0.81 -3.13 3.51
CA GLU A 7 -0.72 -2.93 4.94
C GLU A 7 0.72 -3.13 5.43
N TYR A 8 1.10 -2.47 6.53
CA TYR A 8 2.32 -2.76 7.25
C TYR A 8 1.96 -3.38 8.60
N ARG A 9 2.38 -4.63 8.82
CA ARG A 9 2.06 -5.37 10.06
C ARG A 9 3.31 -5.59 10.87
N SER A 10 3.23 -5.30 12.17
CA SER A 10 4.31 -5.51 13.15
C SER A 10 4.36 -6.93 13.70
N GLU A 11 3.36 -7.76 13.41
CA GLU A 11 3.30 -9.14 13.88
C GLU A 11 2.56 -10.06 12.90
N ALA A 12 2.78 -11.36 13.06
CA ALA A 12 2.03 -12.40 12.39
C ALA A 12 1.98 -13.66 13.24
N ASN A 13 0.77 -14.18 13.45
CA ASN A 13 0.53 -15.29 14.37
C ASN A 13 1.11 -14.92 15.77
N ASP A 14 1.94 -15.79 16.35
CA ASP A 14 2.56 -15.59 17.66
C ASP A 14 3.97 -14.95 17.57
N ARG A 15 4.31 -14.28 16.46
CA ARG A 15 5.62 -13.63 16.28
C ARG A 15 5.47 -12.14 16.01
N GLN A 16 6.14 -11.34 16.85
CA GLN A 16 6.41 -9.93 16.57
C GLN A 16 7.66 -9.77 15.71
N PHE A 17 7.66 -8.73 14.90
CA PHE A 17 8.79 -8.28 14.11
C PHE A 17 9.40 -7.04 14.76
N ASP A 18 10.72 -6.92 14.68
CA ASP A 18 11.42 -5.70 15.11
C ASP A 18 11.00 -4.48 14.29
N GLU A 19 10.67 -4.69 13.01
CA GLU A 19 10.20 -3.67 12.07
C GLU A 19 8.95 -4.15 11.33
N SER A 20 8.03 -3.23 11.04
CA SER A 20 6.78 -3.57 10.36
C SER A 20 7.04 -4.08 8.94
N ARG A 21 6.38 -5.18 8.57
CA ARG A 21 6.55 -5.85 7.28
C ARG A 21 5.35 -5.62 6.36
N ALA A 22 5.64 -5.42 5.09
CA ALA A 22 4.63 -5.22 4.06
C ALA A 22 3.78 -6.49 3.87
N TYR A 23 2.47 -6.34 3.97
CA TYR A 23 1.47 -7.37 3.81
C TYR A 23 0.48 -6.94 2.73
N CYS A 24 0.18 -7.84 1.80
CA CYS A 24 -0.82 -7.62 0.78
C CYS A 24 -2.13 -8.27 1.22
N GLY A 25 -3.17 -7.46 1.42
CA GLY A 25 -4.52 -7.92 1.78
C GLY A 25 -5.16 -8.76 0.68
N ALA A 26 -5.00 -8.38 -0.60
CA ALA A 26 -5.58 -9.12 -1.73
C ALA A 26 -5.04 -10.56 -1.86
N ALA A 27 -3.74 -10.76 -1.64
CA ALA A 27 -3.12 -12.08 -1.69
C ALA A 27 -2.91 -12.72 -0.29
N GLU A 28 -3.43 -12.08 0.75
CA GLU A 28 -3.37 -12.49 2.16
C GLU A 28 -1.98 -12.95 2.63
N ARG A 29 -0.92 -12.28 2.19
CA ARG A 29 0.46 -12.69 2.49
C ARG A 29 1.44 -11.53 2.59
N PHE A 30 2.53 -11.76 3.32
CA PHE A 30 3.68 -10.87 3.32
C PHE A 30 4.34 -10.84 1.93
N VAL A 31 4.68 -9.63 1.48
CA VAL A 31 5.31 -9.42 0.17
C VAL A 31 6.78 -9.04 0.30
N GLN A 32 7.52 -9.24 -0.77
CA GLN A 32 8.93 -8.86 -0.83
C GLN A 32 9.08 -7.33 -0.85
N PRO A 33 10.22 -6.77 -0.37
CA PRO A 33 10.46 -5.33 -0.40
C PRO A 33 10.24 -4.69 -1.77
N MET A 34 10.73 -5.32 -2.86
CA MET A 34 10.52 -4.80 -4.22
C MET A 34 9.03 -4.70 -4.60
N ARG A 35 8.20 -5.63 -4.13
CA ARG A 35 6.75 -5.55 -4.36
C ARG A 35 6.13 -4.42 -3.53
N ALA A 36 6.60 -4.24 -2.30
CA ALA A 36 6.18 -3.12 -1.47
C ALA A 36 6.55 -1.78 -2.13
N ASP A 37 7.69 -1.66 -2.80
CA ASP A 37 8.06 -0.45 -3.53
C ASP A 37 7.08 -0.14 -4.66
N ILE A 38 6.68 -1.16 -5.45
CA ILE A 38 5.62 -1.02 -6.47
C ILE A 38 4.29 -0.60 -5.83
N CYS A 39 3.87 -1.26 -4.75
CA CYS A 39 2.63 -0.94 -4.05
C CYS A 39 2.62 0.47 -3.42
N ASN A 40 3.79 1.06 -3.16
CA ASN A 40 3.93 2.42 -2.65
C ASN A 40 4.09 3.46 -3.77
N ASP A 41 4.00 3.06 -5.03
CA ASP A 41 4.25 3.92 -6.20
C ASP A 41 5.65 4.57 -6.20
N ARG A 42 6.67 3.84 -5.74
CA ARG A 42 8.05 4.34 -5.68
C ARG A 42 8.78 4.08 -6.99
N TYR A 43 9.77 4.92 -7.29
CA TYR A 43 10.67 4.73 -8.43
C TYR A 43 9.95 4.63 -9.78
N GLU A 44 8.85 5.38 -9.95
CA GLU A 44 8.00 5.36 -11.16
C GLU A 44 7.29 4.02 -11.40
N LEU A 45 7.28 3.13 -10.41
CA LEU A 45 6.56 1.86 -10.46
C LEU A 45 5.21 2.00 -9.76
N SER A 46 4.15 2.26 -10.51
CA SER A 46 2.79 2.35 -9.96
C SER A 46 2.12 0.99 -9.78
N HIS A 47 1.37 0.82 -8.69
CA HIS A 47 0.63 -0.40 -8.39
C HIS A 47 -0.42 -0.74 -9.46
N ASP A 48 -1.06 0.27 -10.03
CA ASP A 48 -2.12 0.14 -11.04
C ASP A 48 -1.64 -0.29 -12.43
N GLN A 49 -0.33 -0.30 -12.67
CA GLN A 49 0.26 -0.72 -13.94
C GLN A 49 1.27 -1.86 -13.78
N HIS A 50 1.97 -1.91 -12.65
CA HIS A 50 3.13 -2.79 -12.46
C HIS A 50 2.91 -3.90 -11.42
N CYS A 51 1.78 -3.90 -10.70
CA CYS A 51 1.47 -4.97 -9.74
C CYS A 51 0.39 -5.91 -10.29
N GLU A 52 0.80 -7.12 -10.68
CA GLU A 52 -0.10 -8.18 -11.18
C GLU A 52 -1.25 -8.49 -10.20
N ILE A 53 -0.99 -8.51 -8.89
CA ILE A 53 -2.01 -8.82 -7.86
C ILE A 53 -3.03 -7.68 -7.78
N TYR A 54 -2.59 -6.41 -7.85
CA TYR A 54 -3.56 -5.32 -7.84
C TYR A 54 -4.45 -5.38 -9.07
N LEU A 55 -3.86 -5.62 -10.25
CA LEU A 55 -4.61 -5.72 -11.51
C LEU A 55 -5.67 -6.84 -11.47
N GLU A 56 -5.36 -7.98 -10.87
CA GLU A 56 -6.30 -9.09 -10.69
C GLU A 56 -7.45 -8.77 -9.72
N HIS A 57 -7.23 -7.86 -8.76
CA HIS A 57 -8.18 -7.50 -7.70
C HIS A 57 -8.70 -6.05 -7.81
N ALA A 58 -8.45 -5.37 -8.93
CA ALA A 58 -8.73 -3.93 -9.07
C ALA A 58 -10.22 -3.60 -8.91
N ASP A 59 -11.10 -4.51 -9.31
CA ASP A 59 -12.55 -4.38 -9.16
C ASP A 59 -13.02 -4.49 -7.70
N GLU A 60 -12.20 -5.07 -6.83
CA GLU A 60 -12.45 -5.23 -5.39
C GLU A 60 -11.78 -4.11 -4.56
N ALA A 61 -11.00 -3.26 -5.22
CA ALA A 61 -10.27 -2.20 -4.56
C ALA A 61 -11.25 -1.19 -3.95
N PRO A 62 -11.16 -0.92 -2.64
CA PRO A 62 -11.97 0.12 -2.04
C PRO A 62 -11.62 1.46 -2.69
N THR A 63 -12.60 2.10 -3.32
CA THR A 63 -12.45 3.45 -3.86
C THR A 63 -12.37 4.45 -2.70
N GLY A 64 -11.18 4.69 -2.15
CA GLY A 64 -11.00 5.84 -1.25
C GLY A 64 -9.83 5.77 -0.28
N ASN A 65 -8.81 6.57 -0.57
CA ASN A 65 -8.31 7.54 0.41
C ASN A 65 -7.87 8.81 -0.32
N GLU A 66 -8.84 9.66 -0.63
CA GLU A 66 -8.62 11.05 -0.99
C GLU A 66 -8.11 11.77 0.26
N ASN A 67 -6.80 11.82 0.41
CA ASN A 67 -6.13 12.60 1.45
C ASN A 67 -6.23 14.10 1.08
N THR A 68 -7.43 14.67 1.19
CA THR A 68 -7.64 16.13 1.13
C THR A 68 -7.23 16.73 2.46
N GLY A 69 -5.92 16.84 2.67
CA GLY A 69 -5.33 17.73 3.67
C GLY A 69 -5.34 19.17 3.16
N HIS A 70 -6.52 19.78 3.05
CA HIS A 70 -6.66 21.22 2.96
C HIS A 70 -6.46 21.81 4.36
N ALA A 71 -5.28 22.36 4.62
CA ALA A 71 -5.08 23.34 5.68
C ALA A 71 -4.61 24.65 5.05
N ALA A 72 -5.52 25.62 5.08
CA ALA A 72 -5.35 27.02 4.72
C ALA A 72 -4.36 27.75 5.65
N GLY A 73 -3.84 28.89 5.16
CA GLY A 73 -3.12 29.91 5.94
C GLY A 73 -2.20 30.74 5.02
N ASP A 74 -2.76 31.64 4.20
CA ASP A 74 -2.99 33.09 4.45
C ASP A 74 -1.73 33.97 4.33
N ASP A 75 -1.81 34.91 3.39
CA ASP A 75 -0.94 36.04 3.08
C ASP A 75 -0.41 36.83 4.30
N ALA A 76 0.87 37.21 4.25
CA ALA A 76 1.40 38.44 4.84
C ALA A 76 2.67 38.90 4.11
#